data_AF-A0A2D8MJL1-F1
#
_entry.id   AF-A0A2D8MJL1-F1
#
_cell.length_a   1.000
_cell.length_b   1.000
_cell.length_c   1.000
_cell.angle_alpha   90.00
_cell.angle_beta   90.00
_cell.angle_gamma   90.00
#
_symmetry.space_group_name_H-M   'P 1'
#
loop_
_entity.id
_entity.type
_entity.pdbx_description
1 polymer ?
#
loop_
_entity_poly.entity_id
_entity_poly.type
_entity_poly.pdbx_seq_one_letter_code
_entity_poly.pdbx_strand_id
1 'polypeptide(L)' 'MDKNTALKRSATTGRFTIKPLGKGKATKFANVEGVATSSKSAMTLKTYSDRGLKGDALRLAITGSFTMKKGK' A
#
# COMPACT_ATOMS: atom_id res chain seq x y z
N MET A 1 -14.45 4.45 1.86
CA MET A 1 -13.36 5.45 1.69
C MET A 1 -13.20 5.69 0.21
N ASP A 2 -13.98 6.60 -0.35
CA ASP A 2 -13.77 7.05 -1.72
C ASP A 2 -12.46 7.83 -1.75
N LYS A 3 -11.42 7.20 -2.31
CA LYS A 3 -10.13 7.85 -2.46
C LYS A 3 -10.33 8.96 -3.46
N ASN A 4 -10.12 10.20 -3.04
CA ASN A 4 -10.25 11.35 -3.92
C ASN A 4 -9.29 11.17 -5.12
N THR A 5 -9.81 10.86 -6.31
CA THR A 5 -9.01 10.56 -7.50
C THR A 5 -8.95 11.77 -8.41
N ALA A 6 -7.76 12.14 -8.86
CA ALA A 6 -7.61 13.16 -9.91
C ALA A 6 -7.60 12.49 -11.28
N LEU A 7 -8.48 12.97 -12.16
CA LEU A 7 -8.44 12.73 -13.60
C LEU A 7 -7.51 13.77 -14.23
N LYS A 8 -6.42 13.34 -14.86
CA LYS A 8 -5.50 14.24 -15.59
C LYS A 8 -5.14 13.67 -16.94
N ARG A 9 -5.06 14.53 -17.96
CA ARG A 9 -4.58 14.14 -19.30
C ARG A 9 -3.04 14.04 -19.28
N SER A 10 -2.51 12.90 -19.71
CA SER A 10 -1.06 12.68 -19.83
C SER A 10 -0.51 13.50 -21.00
N ALA A 11 0.52 14.31 -20.76
CA ALA A 11 1.22 15.04 -21.81
C ALA A 11 1.98 14.10 -22.77
N THR A 12 2.44 12.95 -22.29
CA THR A 12 3.27 12.00 -23.06
C THR A 12 2.44 11.12 -23.98
N THR A 13 1.27 10.68 -23.54
CA THR A 13 0.44 9.70 -24.28
C THR A 13 -0.90 10.25 -24.73
N GLY A 14 -1.26 11.47 -24.32
CA GLY A 14 -2.55 12.11 -24.61
C GLY A 14 -3.75 11.49 -23.87
N ARG A 15 -3.58 10.34 -23.20
CA ARG A 15 -4.65 9.58 -22.51
C ARG A 15 -4.98 10.15 -21.14
N PHE A 16 -6.22 9.95 -20.69
CA PHE A 16 -6.62 10.25 -19.33
C PHE A 16 -6.03 9.22 -18.36
N THR A 17 -5.39 9.72 -17.31
CA THR A 17 -4.85 8.92 -16.23
C THR A 17 -5.59 9.23 -14.94
N ILE A 18 -5.99 8.18 -14.23
CA ILE A 18 -6.62 8.28 -12.92
C ILE A 18 -5.54 7.97 -11.89
N LYS A 19 -5.24 8.94 -11.03
CA LYS A 19 -4.32 8.73 -9.90
C LYS A 19 -4.98 9.16 -8.60
N PRO A 20 -4.88 8.35 -7.53
CA PRO A 20 -5.30 8.77 -6.20
C PRO A 20 -4.51 10.03 -5.80
N LEU A 21 -5.23 11.05 -5.33
CA LEU A 21 -4.60 12.26 -4.80
C LEU A 21 -3.72 11.90 -3.60
N GLY A 22 -2.60 12.62 -3.47
CA GLY A 22 -1.67 12.41 -2.36
C GLY A 22 -0.71 11.23 -2.50
N LYS A 23 -0.94 10.26 -3.41
CA LYS A 23 -0.05 9.08 -3.58
C LYS A 23 1.41 9.48 -3.81
N GLY A 24 1.65 10.45 -4.70
CA GLY A 24 3.01 10.93 -4.96
C GLY A 24 3.67 11.65 -3.78
N LYS A 25 2.90 12.39 -2.97
CA LYS A 25 3.42 13.03 -1.75
C LYS A 25 3.76 11.98 -0.71
N ALA A 26 2.85 11.04 -0.45
CA ALA A 26 3.06 9.94 0.47
C ALA A 26 4.31 9.11 0.12
N THR A 27 4.54 8.82 -1.17
CA THR A 27 5.78 8.16 -1.60
C THR A 27 7.03 9.00 -1.29
N LYS A 28 6.99 10.32 -1.49
CA LYS A 28 8.12 11.20 -1.14
C LYS A 28 8.40 11.20 0.37
N PHE A 29 7.35 11.28 1.20
CA PHE A 29 7.50 11.20 2.66
C PHE A 29 8.03 9.85 3.11
N ALA A 30 7.49 8.74 2.60
CA ALA A 30 7.98 7.40 2.92
C ALA A 30 9.47 7.22 2.58
N ASN A 31 9.95 7.82 1.48
CA ASN A 31 11.36 7.78 1.13
C ASN A 31 12.23 8.63 2.07
N VAL A 32 11.76 9.81 2.48
CA VAL A 32 12.49 10.70 3.40
C VAL A 32 12.56 10.09 4.81
N GLU A 33 11.48 9.48 5.28
CA GLU A 33 11.37 8.89 6.62
C GLU A 33 11.96 7.46 6.69
N GLY A 34 12.41 6.91 5.56
CA GLY A 34 12.92 5.54 5.48
C GLY A 34 11.85 4.45 5.68
N VAL A 35 10.56 4.80 5.63
CA VAL A 35 9.42 3.90 5.86
C VAL A 35 8.98 3.23 4.54
N ALA A 36 9.94 2.72 3.78
CA ALA A 36 9.67 1.97 2.57
C ALA A 36 9.28 0.52 2.90
N THR A 37 8.30 -0.02 2.17
CA THR A 37 7.92 -1.44 2.30
C THR A 37 8.88 -2.31 1.51
N SER A 38 9.41 -3.36 2.14
CA SER A 38 10.16 -4.40 1.42
C SER A 38 9.26 -5.14 0.43
N SER A 39 9.84 -5.74 -0.61
CA SER A 39 9.10 -6.58 -1.57
C SER A 39 8.30 -7.69 -0.89
N LYS A 40 8.88 -8.32 0.13
CA LYS A 40 8.24 -9.35 0.95
C LYS A 40 7.02 -8.79 1.71
N SER A 41 7.18 -7.64 2.37
CA SER A 41 6.09 -6.97 3.09
C SER A 41 4.95 -6.57 2.14
N ALA A 42 5.29 -6.07 0.95
CA ALA A 42 4.30 -5.70 -0.08
C ALA A 42 3.52 -6.92 -0.59
N MET A 43 4.18 -8.07 -0.78
CA MET A 43 3.50 -9.32 -1.13
C MET A 43 2.54 -9.76 -0.03
N THR A 44 2.97 -9.77 1.23
CA THR A 44 2.12 -10.14 2.37
C THR A 44 0.86 -9.25 2.46
N LEU A 45 1.03 -7.94 2.29
CA LEU A 45 -0.08 -6.98 2.25
C LEU A 45 -1.07 -7.30 1.12
N LYS A 46 -0.54 -7.59 -0.07
CA LYS A 46 -1.36 -7.97 -1.23
C LYS A 46 -2.10 -9.28 -0.99
N THR A 47 -1.43 -10.31 -0.48
CA THR A 47 -2.05 -11.61 -0.17
C THR A 47 -3.20 -11.48 0.81
N TYR A 48 -3.05 -10.74 1.90
CA TYR A 48 -4.15 -10.56 2.85
C TYR A 48 -5.27 -9.67 2.30
N SER A 49 -4.93 -8.66 1.51
CA SER A 49 -5.93 -7.82 0.83
C SER A 49 -6.73 -8.61 -0.21
N ASP A 50 -6.08 -9.49 -0.97
CA ASP A 50 -6.69 -10.38 -1.98
C ASP A 50 -7.62 -11.42 -1.31
N ARG A 51 -7.32 -11.82 -0.07
CA ARG A 51 -8.21 -12.63 0.79
C ARG A 51 -9.41 -11.85 1.35
N GLY A 52 -9.55 -10.58 1.00
CA GLY A 52 -10.65 -9.71 1.43
C GLY A 52 -10.48 -9.14 2.84
N LEU A 53 -9.34 -9.36 3.52
CA LEU A 53 -9.09 -8.81 4.85
C LEU A 53 -8.92 -7.29 4.77
N LYS A 54 -9.63 -6.56 5.64
CA LYS A 54 -9.63 -5.10 5.73
C LYS A 54 -9.62 -4.66 7.19
N GLY A 55 -9.23 -3.40 7.42
CA GLY A 55 -9.28 -2.78 8.75
C GLY A 55 -8.47 -3.58 9.78
N ASP A 56 -9.09 -3.86 10.93
CA ASP A 56 -8.43 -4.55 12.04
C ASP A 56 -8.09 -6.01 11.73
N ALA A 57 -8.91 -6.71 10.94
CA ALA A 57 -8.61 -8.07 10.54
C ALA A 57 -7.32 -8.16 9.70
N LEU A 58 -7.10 -7.17 8.82
CA LEU A 58 -5.87 -7.05 8.07
C LEU A 58 -4.68 -6.73 9.00
N ARG A 59 -4.86 -5.80 9.95
CA ARG A 59 -3.83 -5.45 10.93
C ARG A 59 -3.42 -6.67 11.77
N LEU A 60 -4.38 -7.45 12.26
CA LEU A 60 -4.16 -8.68 13.03
C LEU A 60 -3.45 -9.76 12.22
N ALA A 61 -3.82 -9.95 10.95
CA ALA A 61 -3.15 -10.91 10.07
C ALA A 61 -1.68 -10.52 9.81
N ILE A 62 -1.42 -9.23 9.62
CA ILE A 62 -0.07 -8.70 9.44
C ILE A 62 0.74 -8.86 10.73
N THR A 63 0.24 -8.41 11.88
CA THR A 63 0.97 -8.50 13.16
C THR A 63 1.23 -9.96 13.55
N GLY A 64 0.25 -10.84 13.36
CA GLY A 64 0.40 -12.29 13.57
C GLY A 64 1.46 -12.94 12.68
N SER A 65 1.70 -12.40 11.48
CA SER A 65 2.77 -12.91 10.60
C SER A 65 4.19 -12.61 11.09
N PHE A 66 4.35 -11.63 11.99
CA PHE A 66 5.65 -11.27 12.58
C PHE A 66 5.94 -11.99 13.90
N THR A 67 4.91 -12.48 14.61
CA THR A 67 5.06 -13.04 15.97
C THR A 67 5.46 -14.52 16.01
N MET A 68 5.69 -15.18 14.88
CA MET A 68 6.12 -16.59 14.84
C MET A 68 7.64 -16.76 14.68
N LYS A 69 8.36 -16.47 15.76
CA LYS A 69 9.56 -17.23 16.11
C LYS A 69 9.54 -17.47 17.62
N LYS A 70 8.55 -18.24 18.09
CA LYS A 70 8.65 -18.86 19.42
C LYS A 70 9.78 -19.89 19.28
N GLY A 71 10.94 -19.57 19.84
CA GLY A 71 12.11 -20.45 19.84
C GLY A 71 11.73 -21.83 20.36
N LYS A 72 12.44 -22.85 19.85
CA LYS A 72 12.45 -24.19 20.43
C LYS A 72 12.77 -24.14 21.92
#